data_AF-A0AAD1VKU7-F1
#
_entry.id   AF-A0AAD1VKU7-F1
#
_cell.length_a   1.000
_cell.length_b   1.000
_cell.length_c   1.000
_cell.angle_alpha   90.00
_cell.angle_beta   90.00
_cell.angle_gamma   90.00
#
_symmetry.space_group_name_H-M   'P 1'
#
loop_
_entity.id
_entity.type
_entity.pdbx_description
1 polymer ?
#
loop_
_entity_poly.entity_id
_entity_poly.type
_entity_poly.pdbx_seq_one_letter_code
_entity_poly.pdbx_strand_id
1 'polypeptide(L)'
;MADNQVSPPEPEEQALSLADIRADIRALTSSMVMEMDLKSTSDTLHEAICLEVAMLGNDIAAQGNRIQVLKVAEQAMTGLIEADNPAITRQGTILLNLRRQAEDLDNRGRRSNIRIRNLPEPNGDENVEATLTTLLEEILGPDTPPSITFDRAHRATRPRTADNSPRDIICCLHEYR
;
A
#
# COMPACT_ATOMS: atom_id res chain seq x y z
N MET A 1 -91.48 -1.43 -90.15
CA MET A 1 -90.41 -0.42 -90.04
C MET A 1 -90.19 -0.18 -88.56
N ALA A 2 -89.04 -0.40 -87.95
CA ALA A 2 -87.77 -0.87 -88.44
C ALA A 2 -87.02 -1.48 -87.25
N ASP A 3 -86.05 -2.32 -87.56
CA ASP A 3 -85.06 -2.88 -86.64
C ASP A 3 -84.42 -1.81 -85.76
N ASN A 4 -84.18 -2.17 -84.49
CA ASN A 4 -82.84 -1.94 -83.95
C ASN A 4 -82.54 -2.97 -82.85
N GLN A 5 -81.73 -3.95 -83.22
CA GLN A 5 -81.05 -4.84 -82.30
C GLN A 5 -80.06 -4.02 -81.45
N VAL A 6 -80.18 -4.10 -80.13
CA VAL A 6 -79.03 -3.98 -79.23
C VAL A 6 -79.21 -5.04 -78.15
N SER A 7 -78.37 -6.07 -78.26
CA SER A 7 -78.10 -7.11 -77.27
C SER A 7 -77.35 -6.53 -76.04
N PRO A 8 -77.23 -7.28 -74.94
CA PRO A 8 -77.57 -6.85 -73.58
C PRO A 8 -76.36 -6.33 -72.77
N PRO A 9 -76.57 -5.86 -71.53
CA PRO A 9 -75.66 -6.21 -70.45
C PRO A 9 -76.38 -7.13 -69.45
N GLU A 10 -75.75 -8.29 -69.25
CA GLU A 10 -76.06 -9.27 -68.21
C GLU A 10 -76.14 -8.58 -66.84
N PRO A 11 -77.05 -9.00 -65.95
CA PRO A 11 -76.86 -8.70 -64.54
C PRO A 11 -75.63 -9.49 -64.08
N GLU A 12 -74.54 -8.78 -63.81
CA GLU A 12 -73.40 -9.29 -63.04
C GLU A 12 -73.90 -9.69 -61.64
N GLU A 13 -74.45 -10.90 -61.53
CA GLU A 13 -74.59 -11.59 -60.26
C GLU A 13 -73.17 -11.93 -59.79
N GLN A 14 -72.67 -11.12 -58.85
CA GLN A 14 -71.46 -11.37 -58.09
C GLN A 14 -71.63 -12.66 -57.25
N ALA A 15 -71.58 -13.81 -57.91
CA ALA A 15 -71.45 -15.10 -57.25
C ALA A 15 -70.01 -15.20 -56.72
N LEU A 16 -69.79 -14.86 -55.44
CA LEU A 16 -68.52 -15.13 -54.78
C LEU A 16 -68.14 -16.60 -55.01
N SER A 17 -66.98 -16.83 -55.61
CA SER A 17 -66.51 -18.17 -55.95
C SER A 17 -66.25 -18.96 -54.66
N LEU A 18 -66.63 -20.24 -54.64
CA LEU A 18 -66.25 -21.19 -53.57
C LEU A 18 -64.72 -21.25 -53.37
N ALA A 19 -63.94 -20.91 -54.41
CA ALA A 19 -62.49 -20.82 -54.31
C ALA A 19 -62.04 -19.61 -53.45
N ASP A 20 -62.75 -18.48 -53.53
CA ASP A 20 -62.44 -17.26 -52.79
C ASP A 20 -62.73 -17.45 -51.30
N ILE A 21 -63.89 -18.04 -50.96
CA ILE A 21 -64.25 -18.40 -49.59
C ILE A 21 -63.21 -19.37 -48.97
N ARG A 22 -62.72 -20.33 -49.77
CA ARG A 22 -61.69 -21.28 -49.30
C ARG A 22 -60.30 -20.64 -49.17
N ALA A 23 -60.01 -19.59 -49.93
CA ALA A 23 -58.79 -18.80 -49.76
C ALA A 23 -58.87 -17.96 -48.48
N ASP A 24 -60.01 -17.32 -48.23
CA ASP A 24 -60.26 -16.51 -47.03
C ASP A 24 -60.21 -17.34 -45.75
N ILE A 25 -60.85 -18.52 -45.73
CA ILE A 25 -60.78 -19.42 -44.57
C ILE A 25 -59.33 -19.83 -44.30
N ARG A 26 -58.54 -20.16 -45.34
CA ARG A 26 -57.12 -20.51 -45.15
C ARG A 26 -56.30 -19.32 -44.61
N ALA A 27 -56.57 -18.11 -45.09
CA ALA A 27 -55.93 -16.90 -44.60
C ALA A 27 -56.27 -16.65 -43.12
N LEU A 28 -57.55 -16.82 -42.74
CA LEU A 28 -58.02 -16.66 -41.36
C LEU A 28 -57.42 -17.72 -40.43
N THR A 29 -57.41 -18.99 -40.85
CA THR A 29 -56.79 -20.07 -40.06
C THR A 29 -55.29 -19.83 -39.91
N SER A 30 -54.61 -19.35 -40.95
CA SER A 30 -53.18 -19.00 -40.88
C SER A 30 -52.92 -17.83 -39.94
N SER A 31 -53.78 -16.81 -39.90
CA SER A 31 -53.61 -15.68 -38.98
C SER A 31 -53.86 -16.12 -37.53
N MET A 32 -54.86 -16.97 -37.29
CA MET A 32 -55.14 -17.51 -35.95
C MET A 32 -53.99 -18.39 -35.42
N VAL A 33 -53.36 -19.19 -36.28
CA VAL A 33 -52.17 -19.98 -35.90
C VAL A 33 -51.01 -19.05 -35.54
N MET A 34 -50.78 -18.01 -36.32
CA MET A 34 -49.73 -17.02 -36.03
C MET A 34 -49.99 -16.25 -34.72
N GLU A 35 -51.24 -15.88 -34.42
CA GLU A 35 -51.60 -15.25 -33.15
C GLU A 35 -51.39 -16.19 -31.95
N MET A 36 -51.67 -17.48 -32.12
CA MET A 36 -51.41 -18.49 -31.10
C MET A 36 -49.91 -18.68 -30.84
N ASP A 37 -49.09 -18.68 -31.89
CA ASP A 37 -47.63 -18.77 -31.77
C ASP A 37 -47.02 -17.51 -31.14
N LEU A 38 -47.51 -16.32 -31.49
CA LEU A 38 -47.13 -15.05 -30.84
C LEU A 38 -47.48 -15.05 -29.35
N LYS A 39 -48.64 -15.60 -28.99
CA LYS A 39 -49.05 -15.68 -27.59
C LYS A 39 -48.18 -16.67 -26.81
N SER A 40 -47.92 -17.85 -27.36
CA SER A 40 -47.08 -18.85 -26.68
C SER A 40 -45.63 -18.38 -26.51
N THR A 41 -45.07 -17.69 -27.51
CA THR A 41 -43.75 -17.07 -27.41
C THR A 41 -43.73 -15.94 -26.38
N SER A 42 -44.77 -15.10 -26.33
CA SER A 42 -44.93 -14.08 -25.29
C SER A 42 -44.99 -14.68 -23.89
N ASP A 43 -45.76 -15.76 -23.70
CA ASP A 43 -45.88 -16.44 -22.40
C ASP A 43 -44.54 -17.06 -21.98
N THR A 44 -43.82 -17.67 -22.91
CA THR A 44 -42.48 -18.24 -22.68
C THR A 44 -41.46 -17.17 -22.29
N LEU A 45 -41.48 -16.02 -22.99
CA LEU A 45 -40.61 -14.88 -22.67
C LEU A 45 -40.95 -14.29 -21.30
N HIS A 46 -42.24 -14.20 -20.97
CA HIS A 46 -42.68 -13.71 -19.67
C HIS A 46 -42.16 -14.61 -18.53
N GLU A 47 -42.28 -15.93 -18.70
CA GLU A 47 -41.77 -16.90 -17.72
C GLU A 47 -40.24 -16.82 -17.57
N ALA A 48 -39.51 -16.72 -18.69
CA ALA A 48 -38.05 -16.54 -18.68
C ALA A 48 -37.62 -15.25 -17.96
N ILE A 49 -38.29 -14.13 -18.23
CA ILE A 49 -38.03 -12.84 -17.57
C ILE A 49 -38.33 -12.95 -16.07
N CYS A 50 -39.45 -13.56 -15.68
CA CYS A 50 -39.79 -13.75 -14.28
C CYS A 50 -38.73 -14.59 -13.55
N LEU A 51 -38.20 -15.62 -14.19
CA LEU A 51 -37.13 -16.44 -13.63
C LEU A 51 -35.84 -15.64 -13.46
N GLU A 52 -35.39 -14.90 -14.47
CA GLU A 52 -34.18 -14.09 -14.37
C GLU A 52 -34.29 -12.99 -13.31
N VAL A 53 -35.44 -12.33 -13.20
CA VAL A 53 -35.69 -11.32 -12.15
C VAL A 53 -35.60 -11.95 -10.76
N ALA A 54 -36.13 -13.17 -10.58
CA ALA A 54 -36.00 -13.90 -9.32
C ALA A 54 -34.54 -14.27 -9.02
N MET A 55 -33.78 -14.71 -10.02
CA MET A 55 -32.36 -15.02 -9.88
C MET A 55 -31.54 -13.77 -9.51
N LEU A 56 -31.76 -12.64 -10.18
CA LEU A 56 -31.13 -11.36 -9.85
C LEU A 56 -31.46 -10.91 -8.44
N GLY A 57 -32.71 -11.12 -7.98
CA GLY A 57 -33.11 -10.85 -6.61
C GLY A 57 -32.28 -11.65 -5.59
N ASN A 58 -32.06 -12.94 -5.87
CA ASN A 58 -31.21 -13.80 -5.03
C ASN A 58 -29.74 -13.36 -5.04
N ASP A 59 -29.21 -12.99 -6.21
CA ASP A 59 -27.83 -12.53 -6.34
C ASP A 59 -27.61 -11.19 -5.61
N ILE A 60 -28.55 -10.26 -5.71
CA ILE A 60 -28.52 -8.99 -4.98
C ILE A 60 -28.51 -9.24 -3.47
N ALA A 61 -29.36 -10.15 -2.97
CA ALA A 61 -29.38 -10.51 -1.55
C ALA A 61 -28.05 -11.14 -1.11
N ALA A 62 -27.50 -12.04 -1.91
CA ALA A 62 -26.20 -12.68 -1.63
C ALA A 62 -25.06 -11.65 -1.62
N GLN A 63 -25.04 -10.71 -2.57
CA GLN A 63 -24.08 -9.62 -2.60
C GLN A 63 -24.23 -8.68 -1.41
N GLY A 64 -25.46 -8.36 -1.01
CA GLY A 64 -25.75 -7.56 0.19
C GLY A 64 -25.14 -8.17 1.45
N ASN A 65 -25.29 -9.49 1.63
CA ASN A 65 -24.69 -10.22 2.74
C ASN A 65 -23.14 -10.17 2.71
N ARG A 66 -22.53 -10.36 1.54
CA ARG A 66 -21.07 -10.27 1.38
C ARG A 66 -20.55 -8.87 1.71
N ILE A 67 -21.23 -7.84 1.24
CA ILE A 67 -20.88 -6.45 1.54
C ILE A 67 -20.97 -6.19 3.05
N GLN A 68 -22.00 -6.71 3.72
CA GLN A 68 -22.15 -6.54 5.16
C GLN A 68 -20.99 -7.19 5.95
N VAL A 69 -20.61 -8.41 5.58
CA VAL A 69 -19.46 -9.10 6.21
C VAL A 69 -18.18 -8.31 6.01
N LEU A 70 -17.93 -7.82 4.79
CA LEU A 70 -16.74 -7.03 4.48
C LEU A 70 -16.70 -5.72 5.28
N LYS A 71 -17.83 -5.02 5.41
CA LYS A 71 -17.91 -3.78 6.21
C LYS A 71 -17.58 -4.01 7.67
N VAL A 72 -18.07 -5.11 8.26
CA VAL A 72 -17.77 -5.43 9.67
C VAL A 72 -16.27 -5.74 9.83
N ALA A 73 -15.68 -6.49 8.88
CA ALA A 73 -14.25 -6.78 8.91
C ALA A 73 -13.40 -5.50 8.74
N GLU A 74 -13.80 -4.60 7.85
CA GLU A 74 -13.17 -3.30 7.65
C GLU A 74 -13.21 -2.45 8.94
N GLN A 75 -14.37 -2.36 9.59
CA GLN A 75 -14.52 -1.63 10.86
C GLN A 75 -13.62 -2.20 11.96
N ALA A 76 -13.51 -3.53 12.06
CA ALA A 76 -12.62 -4.18 13.01
C ALA A 76 -11.15 -3.85 12.73
N MET A 77 -10.74 -3.86 11.46
CA MET A 77 -9.36 -3.53 11.06
C MET A 77 -9.03 -2.06 11.33
N THR A 78 -9.94 -1.15 11.01
CA THR A 78 -9.78 0.28 11.32
C THR A 78 -9.64 0.52 12.83
N GLY A 79 -10.47 -0.16 13.64
CA GLY A 79 -10.36 -0.08 15.11
C GLY A 79 -9.01 -0.59 15.64
N LEU A 80 -8.45 -1.65 15.05
CA LEU A 80 -7.13 -2.14 15.42
C LEU A 80 -6.02 -1.13 15.07
N ILE A 81 -6.07 -0.54 13.87
CA ILE A 81 -5.12 0.48 13.43
C ILE A 81 -5.14 1.69 14.37
N GLU A 82 -6.33 2.17 14.73
CA GLU A 82 -6.50 3.28 15.66
C GLU A 82 -5.94 2.97 17.06
N ALA A 83 -6.06 1.72 17.52
CA ALA A 83 -5.51 1.28 18.80
C ALA A 83 -3.97 1.15 18.78
N ASP A 84 -3.37 0.74 17.66
CA ASP A 84 -1.92 0.52 17.54
C ASP A 84 -1.13 1.82 17.33
N ASN A 85 -1.70 2.80 16.62
CA ASN A 85 -1.06 4.10 16.36
C ASN A 85 -0.47 4.81 17.59
N PRO A 86 -1.18 4.92 18.74
CA PRO A 86 -0.61 5.53 19.94
C PRO A 86 0.53 4.71 20.53
N ALA A 87 0.48 3.37 20.43
CA ALA A 87 1.56 2.50 20.89
C ALA A 87 2.84 2.71 20.08
N ILE A 88 2.72 2.77 18.74
CA ILE A 88 3.83 3.08 17.84
C ILE A 88 4.43 4.45 18.15
N THR A 89 3.57 5.46 18.35
CA THR A 89 4.00 6.83 18.69
C THR A 89 4.77 6.83 20.01
N ARG A 90 4.26 6.15 21.03
CA ARG A 90 4.89 6.01 22.34
C ARG A 90 6.25 5.30 22.24
N GLN A 91 6.36 4.24 21.46
CA GLN A 91 7.63 3.56 21.24
C GLN A 91 8.63 4.49 20.55
N GLY A 92 8.19 5.26 19.55
CA GLY A 92 9.01 6.27 18.88
C GLY A 92 9.58 7.31 19.84
N THR A 93 8.76 7.83 20.77
CA THR A 93 9.24 8.80 21.77
C THR A 93 10.21 8.19 22.77
N ILE A 94 9.98 6.96 23.22
CA ILE A 94 10.89 6.22 24.10
C ILE A 94 12.25 6.02 23.42
N LEU A 95 12.26 5.55 22.17
CA LEU A 95 13.50 5.34 21.41
C LEU A 95 14.28 6.64 21.23
N LEU A 96 13.60 7.74 20.93
CA LEU A 96 14.25 9.06 20.80
C LEU A 96 14.88 9.51 22.12
N ASN A 97 14.17 9.32 23.24
CA ASN A 97 14.68 9.68 24.56
C ASN A 97 15.88 8.81 24.96
N LEU A 98 15.82 7.50 24.73
CA LEU A 98 16.92 6.58 24.98
C LEU A 98 18.14 6.95 24.13
N ARG A 99 17.95 7.30 22.87
CA ARG A 99 19.03 7.77 22.00
C ARG A 99 19.69 9.03 22.54
N ARG A 100 18.90 10.02 22.96
CA ARG A 100 19.42 11.28 23.55
C ARG A 100 20.19 11.01 24.84
N GLN A 101 19.69 10.12 25.70
CA GLN A 101 20.39 9.74 26.93
C GLN A 101 21.70 9.00 26.63
N ALA A 102 21.69 8.07 25.67
CA ALA A 102 22.89 7.36 25.25
C ALA A 102 23.95 8.33 24.67
N GLU A 103 23.52 9.30 23.87
CA GLU A 103 24.38 10.35 23.33
C GLU A 103 24.94 11.26 24.44
N ASP A 104 24.13 11.69 25.41
CA ASP A 104 24.61 12.48 26.55
C ASP A 104 25.61 11.69 27.40
N LEU A 105 25.37 10.39 27.64
CA LEU A 105 26.28 9.53 28.39
C LEU A 105 27.61 9.30 27.64
N ASP A 106 27.57 9.05 26.34
CA ASP A 106 28.77 8.90 25.51
C ASP A 106 29.56 10.21 25.44
N ASN A 107 28.87 11.34 25.26
CA ASN A 107 29.48 12.65 25.28
C ASN A 107 30.13 12.94 26.63
N ARG A 108 29.46 12.70 27.76
CA ARG A 108 30.03 12.88 29.11
C ARG A 108 31.22 11.96 29.34
N GLY A 109 31.13 10.70 28.93
CA GLY A 109 32.23 9.74 29.02
C GLY A 109 33.44 10.10 28.14
N ARG A 110 33.24 10.91 27.09
CA ARG A 110 34.31 11.43 26.24
C ARG A 110 34.84 12.81 26.64
N ARG A 111 34.20 13.53 27.57
CA ARG A 111 34.65 14.89 27.97
C ARG A 111 36.07 14.90 28.52
N SER A 112 36.45 13.85 29.23
CA SER A 112 37.81 13.67 29.76
C SER A 112 38.79 13.10 28.73
N ASN A 113 38.32 12.67 27.56
CA ASN A 113 39.16 12.04 26.55
C ASN A 113 39.79 13.10 25.63
N ILE A 114 41.12 13.16 25.62
CA ILE A 114 41.90 13.95 24.69
C ILE A 114 42.48 13.02 23.61
N ARG A 115 42.40 13.46 22.36
CA ARG A 115 42.99 12.74 21.22
C ARG A 115 44.10 13.57 20.60
N ILE A 116 45.33 13.09 20.74
CA ILE A 116 46.52 13.73 20.18
C ILE A 116 46.87 13.02 18.87
N ARG A 117 47.01 13.80 17.79
CA ARG A 117 47.33 13.30 16.45
C ARG A 117 48.77 13.65 16.10
N ASN A 118 49.34 12.90 15.17
CA ASN A 118 50.66 13.17 14.58
C ASN A 118 51.83 13.14 15.56
N LEU A 119 51.70 12.49 16.73
CA LEU A 119 52.84 12.29 17.63
C LEU A 119 53.72 11.15 17.10
N PRO A 120 55.03 11.38 16.83
CA PRO A 120 55.93 10.37 16.31
C PRO A 120 55.86 9.08 17.11
N GLU A 121 55.84 7.94 16.43
CA GLU A 121 55.74 6.63 17.07
C GLU A 121 57.11 5.95 17.10
N PRO A 122 57.66 5.64 18.29
CA PRO A 122 58.94 4.95 18.37
C PRO A 122 58.82 3.50 17.88
N ASN A 123 59.96 2.88 17.57
CA ASN A 123 60.02 1.52 17.02
C ASN A 123 59.98 0.42 18.09
N GLY A 124 59.44 0.70 19.28
CA GLY A 124 59.38 -0.23 20.42
C GLY A 124 58.30 0.14 21.43
N ASP A 125 58.37 -0.44 22.64
CA ASP A 125 57.44 -0.13 23.73
C ASP A 125 57.62 1.32 24.19
N GLU A 126 56.57 2.11 23.96
CA GLU A 126 56.53 3.50 24.37
C GLU A 126 55.77 3.62 25.69
N ASN A 127 56.37 4.32 26.65
CA ASN A 127 55.62 4.79 27.81
C ASN A 127 54.82 6.05 27.41
N VAL A 128 53.60 5.82 26.90
CA VAL A 128 52.73 6.87 26.39
C VAL A 128 52.41 7.92 27.46
N GLU A 129 52.26 7.52 28.73
CA GLU A 129 51.98 8.45 29.83
C GLU A 129 53.15 9.41 30.09
N ALA A 130 54.38 8.89 30.08
CA ALA A 130 55.57 9.72 30.24
C ALA A 130 55.70 10.72 29.08
N THR A 131 55.53 10.27 27.83
CA THR A 131 55.58 11.14 26.65
C THR A 131 54.51 12.24 26.72
N LEU A 132 53.29 11.89 27.14
CA LEU A 132 52.19 12.86 27.29
C LEU A 132 52.47 13.88 28.39
N THR A 133 53.03 13.45 29.51
CA THR A 133 53.34 14.33 30.64
C THR A 133 54.35 15.39 30.22
N THR A 134 55.47 14.97 29.61
CA THR A 134 56.49 15.90 29.10
C THR A 134 55.93 16.84 28.03
N LEU A 135 55.10 16.34 27.12
CA LEU A 135 54.46 17.17 26.09
C LEU A 135 53.53 18.24 26.69
N LEU A 136 52.74 17.87 27.69
CA LEU A 136 51.82 18.82 28.35
C LEU A 136 52.56 19.84 29.20
N GLU A 137 53.63 19.44 29.89
CA GLU A 137 54.54 20.37 30.61
C GLU A 137 55.17 21.39 29.66
N GLU A 138 55.61 20.96 28.48
CA GLU A 138 56.17 21.86 27.47
C GLU A 138 55.14 22.85 26.90
N ILE A 139 53.90 22.37 26.65
CA ILE A 139 52.84 23.20 26.05
C ILE A 139 52.25 24.19 27.05
N LEU A 140 51.96 23.74 28.27
CA LEU A 140 51.27 24.54 29.29
C LEU A 140 52.25 25.39 30.11
N GLY A 141 53.55 25.06 30.13
CA GLY A 141 54.58 25.83 30.80
C GLY A 141 54.41 25.87 32.32
N PRO A 142 54.87 26.93 33.01
CA PRO A 142 54.91 26.99 34.48
C PRO A 142 53.53 26.98 35.17
N ASP A 143 52.44 27.11 34.41
CA ASP A 143 51.06 26.98 34.91
C ASP A 143 50.56 25.52 34.88
N THR A 144 51.42 24.55 34.56
CA THR A 144 51.04 23.13 34.67
C THR A 144 50.77 22.75 36.13
N PRO A 145 49.67 22.03 36.42
CA PRO A 145 49.49 21.43 37.73
C PRO A 145 50.63 20.43 38.00
N PRO A 146 51.06 20.29 39.27
CA PRO A 146 52.25 19.51 39.63
C PRO A 146 52.15 18.00 39.35
N SER A 147 50.95 17.48 39.04
CA SER A 147 50.78 16.12 38.55
C SER A 147 49.55 16.02 37.65
N ILE A 148 49.77 15.75 36.36
CA ILE A 148 48.69 15.36 35.44
C ILE A 148 48.53 13.85 35.54
N THR A 149 47.40 13.39 36.09
CA THR A 149 47.08 11.97 36.21
C THR A 149 46.16 11.53 35.09
N PHE A 150 46.50 10.40 34.46
CA PHE A 150 45.71 9.78 33.41
C PHE A 150 45.04 8.53 33.96
N ASP A 151 43.75 8.34 33.69
CA ASP A 151 43.07 7.06 33.95
C ASP A 151 43.50 6.00 32.95
N ARG A 152 43.70 6.45 31.70
CA ARG A 152 44.08 5.61 30.56
C ARG A 152 44.88 6.47 29.59
N ALA A 153 45.99 5.96 29.10
CA ALA A 153 46.69 6.53 27.96
C ALA A 153 47.22 5.41 27.05
N HIS A 154 46.83 5.43 25.78
CA HIS A 154 47.27 4.42 24.82
C HIS A 154 47.19 4.95 23.41
N ARG A 155 47.94 4.32 22.49
CA ARG A 155 47.75 4.54 21.06
C ARG A 155 46.49 3.84 20.56
N ALA A 156 45.78 4.47 19.64
CA ALA A 156 44.59 3.92 19.02
C ALA A 156 44.89 2.53 18.45
N THR A 157 44.01 1.57 18.73
CA THR A 157 44.12 0.17 18.29
C THR A 157 43.80 0.06 16.80
N ARG A 158 44.69 0.57 15.97
CA ARG A 158 44.69 0.40 14.52
C ARG A 158 46.00 -0.23 14.05
N PRO A 159 46.01 -1.05 12.99
CA PRO A 159 47.25 -1.50 12.36
C PRO A 159 48.09 -0.29 11.94
N ARG A 160 49.41 -0.41 11.97
CA ARG A 160 50.27 0.58 11.32
C ARG A 160 49.93 0.58 9.82
N THR A 161 49.46 1.72 9.32
CA THR A 161 49.14 1.91 7.90
C THR A 161 50.40 1.83 7.04
N ALA A 162 50.26 1.42 5.78
CA ALA A 162 51.38 1.35 4.82
C ALA A 162 52.12 2.69 4.66
N ASP A 163 51.42 3.80 4.81
CA ASP A 163 51.96 5.17 4.77
C ASP A 163 52.80 5.53 6.02
N ASN A 164 52.99 4.59 6.94
CA ASN A 164 53.71 4.75 8.21
C ASN A 164 53.21 5.94 9.06
N SER A 165 51.95 6.36 8.89
CA SER A 165 51.35 7.43 9.67
C SER A 165 51.29 7.03 11.16
N PRO A 166 51.74 7.90 12.09
CA PRO A 166 51.73 7.59 13.50
C PRO A 166 50.31 7.34 14.00
N ARG A 167 50.12 6.40 14.93
CA ARG A 167 48.81 6.15 15.55
C ARG A 167 48.50 7.28 16.54
N ASP A 168 47.27 7.78 16.47
CA ASP A 168 46.76 8.78 17.43
C ASP A 168 46.86 8.24 18.85
N ILE A 169 47.13 9.11 19.81
CA ILE A 169 47.06 8.79 21.23
C ILE A 169 45.71 9.22 21.76
N ILE A 170 45.08 8.33 22.51
CA ILE A 170 43.85 8.59 23.25
C ILE A 170 44.20 8.51 24.73
N CYS A 171 44.03 9.63 25.43
CA CYS A 171 44.20 9.69 26.87
C CYS A 171 42.94 10.20 27.57
N CYS A 172 42.71 9.74 28.78
CA CYS A 172 41.60 10.13 29.65
C CYS A 172 42.20 10.78 30.89
N LEU A 173 41.91 12.07 31.10
CA LEU A 173 42.33 12.76 32.31
C LEU A 173 41.53 12.25 33.51
N HIS A 174 42.20 11.97 34.62
CA HIS A 174 41.55 11.56 35.87
C HIS A 174 40.68 12.69 36.44
N GLU A 175 41.19 13.92 36.39
CA GLU A 175 40.49 15.13 36.80
C GLU A 175 40.32 16.07 35.62
N TYR A 176 39.07 16.27 35.18
CA TYR A 176 38.71 17.36 34.27
C TYR A 176 37.70 18.26 35.02
N ARG A 177 38.13 19.46 35.40
CA ARG A 177 37.31 20.47 36.08
C ARG A 177 37.29 21.76 35.28
#